data_AF-A0A9D4YF64-F1
#
_entry.id   AF-A0A9D4YF64-F1
#
_cell.length_a   1.000
_cell.length_b   1.000
_cell.length_c   1.000
_cell.angle_alpha   90.00
_cell.angle_beta   90.00
_cell.angle_gamma   90.00
#
_symmetry.space_group_name_H-M   'P 1'
#
loop_
_entity.id
_entity.type
_entity.pdbx_description
1 polymer ?
#
loop_
_entity_poly.entity_id
_entity_poly.type
_entity_poly.pdbx_seq_one_letter_code
_entity_poly.pdbx_strand_id
1 'polypeptide(L)'
;MGFIISERGIEVDPAKVKAIQEIPAPKTEKQVQDQSHDWTEDCQKAFDSIKEYLSEPPILSPPIEGRPLIMYLTVLEDSMGCVLGQQDESGKKEYAIYYLSKKFTDCESRYSMLEKT
;
A
#
# COMPACT_ATOMS: atom_id res chain seq x y z
N MET A 1 13.57 9.76 -5.36
CA MET A 1 13.21 9.87 -3.93
C MET A 1 12.17 10.97 -3.81
N GLY A 2 10.93 10.72 -3.39
CA GLY A 2 9.85 11.73 -3.50
C GLY A 2 8.80 11.60 -2.40
N PHE A 3 9.24 11.79 -1.17
CA PHE A 3 8.42 11.93 0.01
C PHE A 3 8.93 13.15 0.77
N ILE A 4 8.03 13.88 1.42
CA ILE A 4 8.35 15.06 2.24
C ILE A 4 8.35 14.60 3.70
N ILE A 5 9.38 14.94 4.46
CA ILE A 5 9.44 14.65 5.90
C ILE A 5 9.06 15.95 6.64
N SER A 6 8.00 15.90 7.44
CA SER A 6 7.51 17.00 8.27
C SER A 6 7.49 16.57 9.75
N GLU A 7 7.29 17.51 10.68
CA GLU A 7 7.07 17.19 12.10
C GLU A 7 5.82 16.31 12.33
N ARG A 8 4.91 16.27 11.35
CA ARG A 8 3.69 15.45 11.38
C ARG A 8 3.94 14.02 10.88
N GLY A 9 5.02 13.78 10.15
CA GLY A 9 5.44 12.48 9.60
C GLY A 9 5.91 12.58 8.14
N ILE A 10 5.83 11.47 7.42
CA ILE A 10 6.22 11.31 6.02
C ILE A 10 4.97 11.53 5.17
N GLU A 11 5.01 12.58 4.36
CA GLU A 11 3.95 13.01 3.46
C GLU A 11 4.34 12.71 2.01
N VAL A 12 3.35 12.53 1.14
CA VAL A 12 3.60 12.38 -0.30
C VAL A 12 3.83 13.74 -0.92
N ASP A 13 4.87 13.84 -1.75
CA ASP A 13 5.19 15.06 -2.50
C ASP A 13 3.99 15.48 -3.37
N PRO A 14 3.52 16.74 -3.30
CA PRO A 14 2.45 17.26 -4.16
C PRO A 14 2.66 16.98 -5.66
N ALA A 15 3.91 16.93 -6.13
CA ALA A 15 4.21 16.57 -7.52
C ALA A 15 3.84 15.12 -7.85
N LYS A 16 3.99 14.19 -6.89
CA LYS A 16 3.53 12.81 -7.04
C LYS A 16 2.02 12.70 -6.94
N VAL A 17 1.39 13.47 -6.06
CA VAL A 17 -0.09 13.53 -5.96
C VAL A 17 -0.68 13.96 -7.31
N LYS A 18 -0.14 15.03 -7.91
CA LYS A 18 -0.54 15.46 -9.25
C LYS A 18 -0.32 14.37 -10.30
N ALA A 19 0.84 13.73 -10.29
CA ALA A 19 1.12 12.64 -11.21
C ALA A 19 0.10 11.50 -11.10
N ILE A 20 -0.37 11.16 -9.89
CA ILE A 20 -1.39 10.13 -9.63
C ILE A 20 -2.77 10.56 -10.18
N GLN A 21 -3.16 11.81 -9.98
CA GLN A 21 -4.42 12.35 -10.51
C GLN A 21 -4.45 12.34 -12.04
N GLU A 22 -3.30 12.64 -12.66
CA GLU A 22 -3.14 12.71 -14.12
C GLU A 22 -2.94 11.35 -14.80
N ILE A 23 -2.81 10.24 -14.04
CA ILE A 23 -2.65 8.90 -14.65
C ILE A 23 -3.87 8.60 -15.53
N PRO A 24 -3.70 8.34 -16.84
CA PRO A 24 -4.85 8.00 -17.68
C PRO A 24 -5.41 6.63 -17.29
N ALA A 25 -6.71 6.42 -17.52
CA ALA A 25 -7.29 5.09 -17.41
C ALA A 25 -6.49 4.09 -18.28
N PRO A 26 -6.19 2.89 -17.77
CA PRO A 26 -5.56 1.83 -18.55
C PRO A 26 -6.36 1.56 -19.84
N LYS A 27 -5.66 1.51 -20.97
CA LYS A 27 -6.28 1.28 -22.30
C LYS A 27 -5.93 -0.09 -22.88
N THR A 28 -5.06 -0.84 -22.22
CA THR A 28 -4.54 -2.12 -22.71
C THR A 28 -4.37 -3.11 -21.57
N GLU A 29 -4.57 -4.38 -21.88
CA GLU A 29 -4.35 -5.52 -20.96
C GLU A 29 -2.92 -5.55 -20.39
N LYS A 30 -1.93 -4.95 -21.07
CA LYS A 30 -0.57 -4.84 -20.53
C LYS A 30 -0.45 -3.82 -19.38
N GLN A 31 -1.40 -2.90 -19.25
CA GLN A 31 -1.44 -1.86 -18.21
C GLN A 31 -2.28 -2.30 -17.00
N VAL A 32 -3.01 -3.41 -17.09
CA VAL A 32 -3.80 -4.00 -16.01
C VAL A 32 -3.33 -5.43 -15.84
N GLN A 33 -2.72 -5.77 -14.69
CA GLN A 33 -2.30 -7.15 -14.48
C GLN A 33 -3.53 -8.06 -14.38
N ASP A 34 -3.65 -8.94 -15.37
CA ASP A 34 -4.60 -10.05 -15.41
C ASP A 34 -6.05 -9.61 -15.60
N GLN A 35 -6.46 -9.43 -16.86
CA GLN A 35 -7.71 -9.98 -17.39
C GLN A 35 -7.95 -9.57 -18.84
N SER A 36 -8.39 -10.53 -19.64
CA SER A 36 -9.09 -10.37 -20.92
C SER A 36 -10.51 -9.82 -20.74
N HIS A 37 -10.76 -8.98 -19.73
CA HIS A 37 -12.06 -8.37 -19.45
C HIS A 37 -12.08 -6.93 -19.96
N ASP A 38 -13.20 -6.58 -20.59
CA ASP A 38 -13.50 -5.21 -20.99
C ASP A 38 -13.45 -4.29 -19.78
N TRP A 39 -12.73 -3.16 -19.89
CA TRP A 39 -12.71 -2.12 -18.88
C TRP A 39 -14.12 -1.57 -18.68
N THR A 40 -14.77 -1.94 -17.58
CA THR A 40 -16.16 -1.54 -17.28
C THR A 40 -16.21 -0.23 -16.52
N GLU A 41 -17.42 0.32 -16.38
CA GLU A 41 -17.68 1.48 -15.52
C GLU A 41 -17.29 1.21 -14.06
N ASP A 42 -17.48 -0.03 -13.58
CA ASP A 42 -17.06 -0.44 -12.23
C ASP A 42 -15.53 -0.44 -12.09
N CYS A 43 -14.80 -0.88 -13.12
CA CYS A 43 -13.33 -0.78 -13.15
C CYS A 43 -12.86 0.68 -13.10
N GLN A 44 -13.52 1.56 -13.87
CA GLN A 44 -13.22 2.99 -13.85
C GLN A 44 -13.46 3.60 -12.46
N LYS A 45 -14.60 3.27 -11.84
CA LYS A 45 -14.95 3.74 -10.50
C LYS A 45 -13.95 3.27 -9.43
N ALA A 46 -13.53 2.01 -9.51
CA ALA A 46 -12.51 1.48 -8.61
C ALA A 46 -11.15 2.16 -8.79
N PHE A 47 -10.74 2.41 -10.04
CA PHE A 47 -9.50 3.11 -10.36
C PHE A 47 -9.50 4.55 -9.84
N ASP A 48 -10.60 5.27 -10.01
CA ASP A 48 -10.75 6.63 -9.50
C ASP A 48 -10.76 6.66 -7.96
N SER A 49 -11.40 5.69 -7.32
CA SER A 49 -11.38 5.54 -5.85
C SER A 49 -9.95 5.31 -5.33
N ILE A 50 -9.14 4.53 -6.04
CA ILE A 50 -7.72 4.30 -5.69
C ILE A 50 -6.91 5.59 -5.86
N LYS A 51 -7.12 6.35 -6.94
CA LYS A 51 -6.44 7.65 -7.13
C LYS A 51 -6.77 8.66 -6.05
N GLU A 52 -8.04 8.72 -5.65
CA GLU A 52 -8.50 9.60 -4.58
C GLU A 52 -7.80 9.22 -3.25
N TYR A 53 -7.84 7.93 -2.89
CA TYR A 53 -7.14 7.43 -1.70
C TYR A 53 -5.63 7.75 -1.71
N LEU A 54 -4.98 7.57 -2.86
CA LEU A 54 -3.54 7.85 -3.02
C LEU A 54 -3.22 9.35 -3.12
N SER A 55 -4.22 10.22 -3.28
CA SER A 55 -4.03 11.68 -3.28
C SER A 55 -3.86 12.22 -1.86
N GLU A 56 -4.48 11.58 -0.87
CA GLU A 56 -4.38 11.91 0.55
C GLU A 56 -4.01 10.67 1.39
N PRO A 57 -2.84 10.06 1.14
CA PRO A 57 -2.46 8.86 1.86
C PRO A 57 -2.22 9.17 3.33
N PRO A 58 -2.52 8.21 4.23
CA PRO A 58 -2.29 8.39 5.66
C PRO A 58 -0.81 8.71 5.92
N ILE A 59 -0.55 9.70 6.78
CA ILE A 59 0.80 10.13 7.13
C ILE A 59 1.51 8.99 7.87
N LEU A 60 2.65 8.57 7.33
CA LEU A 60 3.50 7.56 7.97
C LEU A 60 4.39 8.23 9.01
N SER A 61 4.60 7.63 10.17
CA SER A 61 5.56 8.13 11.15
C SER A 61 6.94 7.49 10.92
N PRO A 62 8.05 8.24 11.02
CA PRO A 62 9.37 7.61 11.05
C PRO A 62 9.49 6.71 12.30
N PRO A 63 10.25 5.60 12.21
CA PRO A 63 10.50 4.76 13.37
C PRO A 63 11.33 5.51 14.42
N ILE A 64 10.97 5.39 15.69
CA ILE A 64 11.76 5.86 16.81
C ILE A 64 12.72 4.74 17.24
N GLU A 65 14.01 5.04 17.22
CA GLU A 65 15.06 4.10 17.64
C GLU A 65 14.87 3.64 19.10
N GLY A 66 15.23 2.39 19.37
CA GLY A 66 15.14 1.81 20.71
C GLY A 66 13.73 1.42 21.17
N ARG A 67 12.70 1.65 20.34
CA ARG A 67 11.32 1.22 20.62
C ARG A 67 10.92 0.00 19.79
N PRO A 68 10.09 -0.90 20.34
CA PRO A 68 9.64 -2.08 19.62
C PRO A 68 8.78 -1.68 18.41
N LEU A 69 8.95 -2.42 17.32
CA LEU A 69 8.09 -2.35 16.15
C LEU A 69 7.07 -3.48 16.24
N ILE A 70 5.85 -3.21 15.80
CA ILE A 70 4.74 -4.17 15.76
C ILE A 70 4.46 -4.46 14.29
N MET A 71 4.42 -5.73 13.91
CA MET A 71 4.09 -6.14 12.54
C MET A 71 2.73 -6.82 12.53
N TYR A 72 1.79 -6.23 11.79
CA TYR A 72 0.51 -6.86 11.47
C TYR A 72 0.62 -7.49 10.09
N LEU A 73 0.55 -8.82 10.01
CA LEU A 73 0.62 -9.56 8.77
C LEU A 73 -0.76 -10.12 8.42
N THR A 74 -1.12 -10.06 7.14
CA THR A 74 -2.28 -10.75 6.56
C THR A 74 -1.81 -11.49 5.32
N VAL A 75 -2.15 -12.78 5.26
CA VAL A 75 -1.84 -13.65 4.13
C VAL A 75 -3.16 -14.08 3.50
N LEU A 76 -3.28 -13.87 2.20
CA LEU A 76 -4.35 -14.35 1.34
C LEU A 76 -3.79 -15.47 0.44
N GLU A 77 -4.65 -16.06 -0.37
CA GLU A 77 -4.27 -17.18 -1.24
C GLU A 77 -3.13 -16.82 -2.21
N ASP A 78 -3.24 -15.66 -2.86
CA ASP A 78 -2.33 -15.20 -3.92
C ASP A 78 -1.48 -13.97 -3.54
N SER A 79 -1.58 -13.49 -2.29
CA SER A 79 -0.85 -12.31 -1.86
C SER A 79 -0.68 -12.24 -0.36
N MET A 80 0.23 -11.39 0.09
CA MET A 80 0.40 -10.99 1.47
C MET A 80 0.47 -9.48 1.59
N GLY A 81 0.01 -8.95 2.72
CA GLY A 81 0.16 -7.56 3.11
C GLY A 81 0.59 -7.47 4.56
N CYS A 82 1.42 -6.50 4.90
CA CYS A 82 1.72 -6.18 6.28
C CYS A 82 1.77 -4.68 6.55
N VAL A 83 1.45 -4.32 7.79
CA VAL A 83 1.63 -2.97 8.33
C VAL A 83 2.68 -3.07 9.43
N LEU A 84 3.71 -2.24 9.32
CA LEU A 84 4.66 -2.00 10.39
C LEU A 84 4.17 -0.80 11.19
N GLY A 85 3.89 -1.01 12.47
CA GLY A 85 3.45 0.01 13.41
C GLY A 85 4.43 0.19 14.56
N GLN A 86 4.26 1.29 15.28
CA GLN A 86 4.95 1.53 16.54
C GLN A 86 4.04 2.31 17.48
N GLN A 87 4.04 1.90 18.74
CA GLN A 87 3.29 2.58 19.80
C GLN A 87 4.03 3.83 20.30
N ASP A 88 3.25 4.80 20.75
CA ASP A 88 3.75 5.95 21.48
C ASP A 88 4.29 5.57 22.87
N GLU A 89 4.89 6.53 23.58
CA GLU A 89 5.46 6.29 24.92
C GLU A 89 4.42 5.79 25.93
N SER A 90 3.15 6.14 25.71
CA SER A 90 2.07 5.79 26.61
C SER A 90 1.45 4.43 26.31
N GLY A 91 1.79 3.81 25.18
CA GLY A 91 1.15 2.59 24.66
C GLY A 91 -0.29 2.78 24.20
N LYS A 92 -0.80 4.01 24.14
CA LYS A 92 -2.23 4.29 23.86
C LYS A 92 -2.51 4.56 22.39
N LYS A 93 -1.51 5.03 21.65
CA LYS A 93 -1.62 5.34 20.24
C LYS A 93 -0.57 4.58 19.46
N GLU A 94 -0.98 4.08 18.31
CA GLU A 94 -0.11 3.42 17.36
C GLU A 94 -0.06 4.21 16.06
N TYR A 95 1.14 4.31 15.51
CA TYR A 95 1.40 4.97 14.24
C TYR A 95 1.90 3.95 13.24
N ALA A 96 1.34 3.97 12.02
CA ALA A 96 1.89 3.21 10.91
C ALA A 96 3.22 3.84 10.48
N ILE A 97 4.26 3.01 10.41
CA ILE A 97 5.58 3.38 9.91
C ILE A 97 5.69 3.00 8.44
N TYR A 98 5.19 1.84 8.05
CA TYR A 98 5.33 1.33 6.69
C TYR A 98 4.25 0.33 6.32
N TYR A 99 3.84 0.33 5.05
CA TYR A 99 2.98 -0.70 4.46
C TYR A 99 3.78 -1.51 3.45
N LEU A 100 3.69 -2.84 3.53
CA LEU A 100 4.28 -3.76 2.58
C LEU A 100 3.18 -4.63 1.99
N SER A 101 3.21 -4.86 0.68
CA SER A 101 2.33 -5.82 0.03
C SER A 101 3.07 -6.53 -1.09
N LYS A 102 2.79 -7.82 -1.27
CA LYS A 102 3.41 -8.64 -2.30
C LYS A 102 2.37 -9.62 -2.87
N LYS A 103 2.25 -9.66 -4.19
CA LYS A 103 1.58 -10.76 -4.90
C LYS A 103 2.53 -11.95 -4.97
N PHE A 104 2.03 -13.14 -4.70
CA PHE A 104 2.80 -14.37 -4.83
C PHE A 104 3.07 -14.66 -6.30
N THR A 105 4.28 -15.14 -6.57
CA THR A 105 4.58 -15.81 -7.84
C THR A 105 3.81 -17.12 -7.94
N ASP A 106 3.67 -17.69 -9.14
CA ASP A 106 3.04 -19.00 -9.33
C ASP A 106 3.66 -20.09 -8.45
N CYS A 107 4.96 -19.98 -8.16
CA CYS A 107 5.65 -20.91 -7.27
C CYS A 107 5.24 -20.71 -5.81
N GLU A 108 5.16 -19.46 -5.37
CA GLU A 108 4.81 -19.11 -3.98
C GLU A 108 3.32 -19.35 -3.68
N SER A 109 2.44 -19.25 -4.69
CA SER A 109 1.01 -19.53 -4.51
C SER A 109 0.73 -21.00 -4.19
N ARG A 110 1.63 -21.92 -4.60
CA ARG A 110 1.53 -23.36 -4.33
C ARG A 110 2.06 -23.80 -2.96
N TYR A 111 2.65 -22.89 -2.19
CA TYR A 111 3.05 -23.20 -0.81
C TYR A 111 1.84 -23.48 0.08
N SER A 112 2.01 -24.34 1.08
CA SER A 112 0.99 -24.53 2.10
C SER A 112 0.79 -23.23 2.89
N MET A 113 -0.37 -23.05 3.51
CA MET A 113 -0.65 -21.85 4.32
C MET A 113 0.40 -21.61 5.42
N LEU A 114 0.94 -22.68 6.00
CA LEU A 114 1.98 -22.59 7.03
C LEU A 114 3.30 -22.05 6.47
N GLU A 115 3.65 -22.38 5.21
CA GLU A 115 4.86 -21.91 4.54
C GLU A 115 4.72 -20.48 3.99
N LYS A 116 3.49 -19.96 3.88
CA LYS A 116 3.20 -18.59 3.43
C LYS A 116 3.29 -17.53 4.53
N THR A 117 3.42 -17.95 5.79
CA THR A 117 3.48 -17.06 6.98
C THR A 117 4.90 -16.99 7.52
#